data_AF-A0AAW8K7L5-F1
#
_entry.id   AF-A0AAW8K7L5-F1
#
_cell.length_a   1.000
_cell.length_b   1.000
_cell.length_c   1.000
_cell.angle_alpha   90.00
_cell.angle_beta   90.00
_cell.angle_gamma   90.00
#
_symmetry.space_group_name_H-M   'P 1'
#
loop_
_entity.id
_entity.type
_entity.pdbx_description
1 polymer ?
#
loop_
_entity_poly.entity_id
_entity_poly.type
_entity_poly.pdbx_seq_one_letter_code
_entity_poly.pdbx_strand_id
1 'polypeptide(L)'
;NQAEYEKALEDAYSYEDEVVIEEYIKGREFSVAVVDGKAYPVIEIAPLQGFYDYKNKYQPGSTIETCPAELSLELTEKMQRYAEAGARALGLEGYCR
;
A
#
# COMPACT_ATOMS: atom_id res chain seq x y z
N ASN A 1 0.01 19.41 -12.03
CA ASN A 1 -0.58 20.52 -12.82
C ASN A 1 -1.27 19.93 -14.06
N GLN A 2 -2.00 20.71 -14.87
CA GLN A 2 -2.81 20.17 -15.99
C GLN A 2 -1.99 19.32 -16.99
N ALA A 3 -0.79 19.78 -17.35
CA ALA A 3 0.07 19.07 -18.29
C ALA A 3 0.60 17.74 -17.71
N GLU A 4 0.93 17.72 -16.42
CA GLU A 4 1.32 16.47 -15.74
C GLU A 4 0.17 15.47 -15.68
N TYR A 5 -1.06 15.95 -15.50
CA TYR A 5 -2.26 15.11 -15.46
C TYR A 5 -2.55 14.48 -16.83
N GLU A 6 -2.51 15.26 -17.91
CA GLU A 6 -2.71 14.75 -19.28
C GLU A 6 -1.66 13.71 -19.65
N LYS A 7 -0.40 13.97 -19.29
CA LYS A 7 0.67 12.99 -19.48
C LYS A 7 0.45 11.71 -18.68
N ALA A 8 0.04 11.82 -17.41
CA ALA A 8 -0.24 10.65 -16.57
C ALA A 8 -1.39 9.80 -17.13
N LEU A 9 -2.41 10.43 -17.72
CA LEU A 9 -3.49 9.71 -18.40
C LEU A 9 -2.98 8.99 -19.66
N GLU A 10 -2.20 9.65 -20.50
CA GLU A 10 -1.62 9.03 -21.70
C GLU A 10 -0.76 7.81 -21.33
N ASP A 11 0.10 7.95 -20.32
CA ASP A 11 0.93 6.87 -19.80
C ASP A 11 0.06 5.72 -19.24
N ALA A 12 -1.00 6.01 -18.46
CA ALA A 12 -1.86 4.99 -17.87
C ALA A 12 -2.67 4.20 -18.93
N TYR A 13 -3.23 4.89 -19.93
CA TYR A 13 -3.95 4.25 -21.02
C TYR A 13 -3.05 3.42 -21.95
N SER A 14 -1.72 3.56 -21.84
CA SER A 14 -0.79 2.65 -22.53
C SER A 14 -0.77 1.24 -21.93
N TYR A 15 -1.26 1.07 -20.69
CA TYR A 15 -1.31 -0.23 -20.00
C TYR A 15 -2.69 -0.89 -20.08
N GLU A 16 -3.78 -0.14 -19.87
CA GLU A 16 -5.16 -0.64 -19.86
C GLU A 16 -6.17 0.40 -20.39
N ASP A 17 -7.36 -0.05 -20.79
CA ASP A 17 -8.42 0.80 -21.36
C ASP A 17 -9.25 1.54 -20.29
N GLU A 18 -9.12 1.16 -19.02
CA GLU A 18 -9.81 1.79 -17.88
C GLU A 18 -8.79 2.28 -16.85
N VAL A 19 -9.02 3.49 -16.32
CA VAL A 19 -8.13 4.12 -15.33
C VAL A 19 -8.93 4.62 -14.13
N VAL A 20 -8.34 4.47 -12.94
CA VAL A 20 -8.88 5.00 -11.69
C VAL A 20 -8.07 6.22 -11.28
N ILE A 21 -8.76 7.31 -10.92
CA ILE A 21 -8.15 8.54 -10.43
C ILE A 21 -8.55 8.72 -8.98
N GLU A 22 -7.56 8.80 -8.10
CA GLU A 22 -7.76 8.94 -6.66
C GLU A 22 -7.14 10.24 -6.13
N GLU A 23 -7.70 10.76 -5.04
CA GLU A 23 -7.12 11.89 -4.33
C GLU A 23 -5.79 11.47 -3.68
N TYR A 24 -4.74 12.25 -3.94
CA TYR A 24 -3.44 11.99 -3.33
C TYR A 24 -3.44 12.36 -1.84
N ILE A 25 -3.23 11.36 -0.99
CA ILE A 25 -3.08 11.55 0.46
C ILE A 25 -1.59 11.49 0.82
N LYS A 26 -1.03 12.62 1.25
CA LYS A 26 0.33 12.67 1.77
C LYS A 26 0.38 12.12 3.19
N GLY A 27 1.04 10.98 3.39
CA GLY A 27 1.09 10.32 4.70
C GLY A 27 2.13 9.22 4.81
N ARG A 28 1.95 8.38 5.84
CA ARG A 28 2.73 7.15 6.07
C ARG A 28 2.02 6.00 5.37
N GLU A 29 2.78 5.06 4.81
CA GLU A 29 2.25 3.87 4.15
C GLU A 29 2.48 2.62 5.00
N PHE A 30 1.51 1.72 4.98
CA PHE A 30 1.55 0.50 5.78
C PHE A 30 1.01 -0.69 5.00
N SER A 31 1.51 -1.88 5.33
CA SER A 31 1.03 -3.15 4.79
C SER A 31 0.78 -4.13 5.93
N VAL A 32 -0.27 -4.95 5.78
CA VAL A 32 -0.64 -5.98 6.76
C VAL A 32 -0.90 -7.27 6.01
N ALA A 33 -0.01 -8.25 6.15
CA ALA A 33 -0.22 -9.57 5.58
C ALA A 33 -1.32 -10.29 6.37
N VAL A 34 -2.22 -10.97 5.65
CA VAL A 34 -3.21 -11.88 6.23
C VAL A 34 -2.92 -13.28 5.70
N VAL A 35 -2.74 -14.25 6.60
CA VAL A 35 -2.51 -15.66 6.26
C VAL A 35 -3.54 -16.50 6.99
N ASP A 36 -4.25 -17.36 6.27
CA ASP A 36 -5.34 -18.19 6.79
C ASP A 36 -6.35 -17.39 7.62
N GLY A 37 -6.70 -16.19 7.13
CA GLY A 37 -7.66 -15.29 7.76
C GLY A 37 -7.15 -14.52 8.98
N LYS A 38 -5.86 -14.64 9.34
CA LYS A 38 -5.26 -13.95 10.49
C LYS A 38 -4.26 -12.89 10.06
N ALA A 39 -4.41 -11.67 10.56
CA ALA A 39 -3.46 -10.59 10.31
C ALA A 39 -2.15 -10.75 11.09
N TYR A 40 -1.04 -10.45 10.42
CA TYR A 40 0.33 -10.46 10.95
C TYR A 40 0.75 -9.05 11.40
N PRO A 41 1.95 -8.86 12.00
CA PRO A 41 2.41 -7.54 12.39
C PRO A 41 2.38 -6.54 11.23
N VAL A 42 1.97 -5.31 11.54
CA VAL A 42 1.93 -4.20 10.58
C VAL A 42 3.35 -3.85 10.17
N ILE A 43 3.56 -3.66 8.87
CA ILE A 43 4.81 -3.18 8.29
C ILE A 43 4.60 -1.73 7.89
N GLU A 44 5.48 -0.84 8.33
CA GLU A 44 5.55 0.52 7.80
C GLU A 44 6.54 0.55 6.63
N ILE A 45 6.12 1.16 5.52
CA ILE A 45 6.90 1.30 4.30
C ILE A 45 7.21 2.80 4.14
N ALA A 46 8.47 3.17 4.33
CA ALA A 46 8.91 4.56 4.25
C ALA A 46 9.94 4.74 3.12
N PRO A 47 9.53 5.18 1.91
CA PRO A 47 10.48 5.52 0.86
C PRO A 47 11.36 6.71 1.28
N LEU A 48 12.66 6.66 0.99
CA LEU A 48 13.61 7.72 1.36
C LEU A 48 13.42 9.00 0.54
N GLN A 49 12.90 8.89 -0.68
CA GLN A 49 12.62 10.01 -1.57
C GLN A 49 11.37 9.73 -2.40
N GLY A 50 10.48 10.72 -2.53
CA GLY A 50 9.29 10.60 -3.39
C GLY A 50 8.21 9.69 -2.80
N PHE A 51 7.57 8.91 -3.67
CA PHE A 51 6.46 7.99 -3.36
C PHE A 51 6.93 6.54 -3.53
N TYR A 52 6.17 5.54 -3.06
CA TYR A 52 6.49 4.12 -3.27
C TYR A 52 6.24 3.69 -4.72
N ASP A 53 7.10 4.17 -5.63
CA ASP A 53 7.10 3.83 -7.05
C ASP A 53 7.94 2.57 -7.34
N TYR A 54 7.90 2.11 -8.59
CA TYR A 54 8.68 0.94 -9.02
C TYR A 54 10.17 1.07 -8.68
N LYS A 55 10.73 2.27 -8.80
CA LYS A 55 12.15 2.51 -8.53
C LYS A 55 12.44 2.34 -7.04
N ASN A 56 11.65 2.93 -6.16
CA ASN A 56 11.81 2.85 -4.71
C ASN A 56 11.49 1.47 -4.15
N LYS A 57 10.68 0.68 -4.85
CA LYS A 57 10.36 -0.71 -4.50
C LYS A 57 11.50 -1.69 -4.77
N TYR A 58 12.27 -1.51 -5.85
CA TYR A 58 13.28 -2.49 -6.29
C TYR A 58 14.72 -2.01 -6.18
N GLN A 59 14.96 -0.73 -5.89
CA GLN A 59 16.30 -0.23 -5.64
C GLN A 59 16.72 -0.52 -4.20
N PRO A 60 17.78 -1.31 -3.96
CA PRO A 60 18.26 -1.59 -2.60
C PRO A 60 18.60 -0.30 -1.86
N GLY A 61 18.05 -0.15 -0.65
CA GLY A 61 18.29 1.02 0.20
C GLY A 61 17.43 2.23 -0.12
N SER A 62 16.45 2.15 -1.03
CA SER A 62 15.53 3.27 -1.32
C SER A 62 14.30 3.35 -0.41
N THR A 63 14.02 2.29 0.34
CA THR A 63 12.86 2.21 1.24
C THR A 63 13.28 1.59 2.57
N ILE A 64 12.83 2.18 3.67
CA ILE A 64 12.97 1.62 5.02
C ILE A 64 11.67 0.88 5.34
N GLU A 65 11.80 -0.40 5.68
CA GLU A 65 10.68 -1.22 6.15
C GLU A 65 10.84 -1.50 7.64
N THR A 66 9.87 -1.05 8.44
CA THR A 66 9.87 -1.24 9.89
C THR A 66 8.79 -2.26 10.26
N CYS A 67 9.22 -3.39 10.85
CA CYS A 67 8.32 -4.46 11.28
C CYS A 67 8.75 -5.01 12.66
N PRO A 68 7.88 -4.93 13.69
CA PRO A 68 6.56 -4.29 13.70
C PRO A 68 6.65 -2.76 13.56
N ALA A 69 5.69 -2.16 12.87
CA ALA A 69 5.57 -0.70 12.74
C ALA A 69 5.46 0.00 14.11
N GLU A 70 6.06 1.18 14.24
CA GLU A 70 5.96 1.99 15.46
C GLU A 70 4.60 2.71 15.51
N LEU A 71 3.64 2.07 16.18
CA LEU A 71 2.25 2.50 16.32
C LEU A 71 1.73 2.22 17.73
N SER A 72 0.68 2.91 18.14
CA SER A 72 -0.06 2.54 19.36
C SER A 72 -0.70 1.16 19.17
N LEU A 73 -0.86 0.41 20.27
CA LEU A 73 -1.53 -0.90 20.24
C LEU A 73 -2.92 -0.79 19.62
N GLU A 74 -3.68 0.25 19.98
CA GLU A 74 -5.02 0.50 19.44
C GLU A 74 -5.02 0.64 17.91
N LEU A 75 -4.06 1.38 17.36
CA LEU A 75 -3.96 1.60 15.92
C LEU A 75 -3.52 0.32 15.20
N THR A 76 -2.55 -0.41 15.75
CA THR A 76 -2.11 -1.72 15.25
C THR A 76 -3.30 -2.69 15.16
N GLU A 77 -4.06 -2.85 16.25
CA GLU A 77 -5.23 -3.74 16.28
C GLU A 77 -6.33 -3.27 15.33
N LYS A 78 -6.51 -1.97 15.14
CA LYS A 78 -7.48 -1.42 14.19
C LYS A 78 -7.11 -1.76 12.74
N MET A 79 -5.85 -1.60 12.37
CA MET A 79 -5.37 -1.92 11.02
C MET A 79 -5.47 -3.41 10.72
N GLN A 80 -5.07 -4.25 11.67
CA GLN A 80 -5.19 -5.70 11.55
C GLN A 80 -6.66 -6.14 11.37
N ARG A 81 -7.58 -5.58 12.16
CA ARG A 81 -9.02 -5.85 12.00
C ARG A 81 -9.56 -5.47 10.62
N TYR A 82 -9.13 -4.33 10.06
CA TYR A 82 -9.55 -3.95 8.71
C TYR A 82 -8.97 -4.86 7.63
N ALA A 83 -7.72 -5.29 7.75
CA ALA A 83 -7.10 -6.22 6.81
C ALA A 83 -7.86 -7.56 6.78
N GLU A 84 -8.17 -8.13 7.95
CA GLU A 84 -8.95 -9.36 8.03
C GLU A 84 -10.40 -9.16 7.52
N ALA A 85 -11.01 -8.01 7.80
CA ALA A 85 -12.35 -7.70 7.31
C ALA A 85 -12.38 -7.60 5.77
N GLY A 86 -11.39 -6.95 5.17
CA GLY A 86 -11.24 -6.87 3.71
C GLY A 86 -11.04 -8.26 3.08
N ALA A 87 -10.13 -9.07 3.65
CA ALA A 87 -9.89 -10.44 3.19
C ALA A 87 -11.17 -11.29 3.25
N ARG A 88 -11.93 -11.22 4.36
CA ARG A 88 -13.21 -11.93 4.50
C ARG A 88 -14.28 -11.43 3.53
N ALA A 89 -14.40 -10.12 3.34
CA ALA A 89 -15.41 -9.54 2.44
C ALA A 89 -15.19 -9.93 0.98
N LEU A 90 -13.93 -10.10 0.58
CA LEU A 90 -13.52 -10.52 -0.77
C LEU A 90 -13.42 -12.05 -0.92
N GLY A 91 -13.59 -12.82 0.16
CA GLY A 91 -13.49 -14.28 0.13
C GLY A 91 -12.08 -14.81 -0.16
N LEU A 92 -11.03 -14.08 0.26
CA LEU A 92 -9.64 -14.48 0.02
C LEU A 92 -9.23 -15.64 0.93
N GLU A 93 -8.56 -16.64 0.35
CA GLU A 93 -8.04 -17.82 1.05
C GLU A 93 -6.50 -17.90 0.94
N GLY A 94 -5.85 -18.61 1.86
CA GLY A 94 -4.40 -18.79 1.87
C GLY A 94 -3.64 -17.57 2.36
N TYR A 95 -3.29 -16.63 1.48
CA TYR A 95 -2.57 -15.40 1.87
C TYR A 95 -2.94 -14.19 1.00
N CYS A 96 -2.95 -13.01 1.61
CA CYS A 96 -3.05 -11.73 0.90
C CYS A 96 -2.26 -10.62 1.61
N ARG A 97 -1.99 -9.54 0.88
CA ARG A 97 -1.32 -8.34 1.38
C ARG A 97 -1.92 -7.11 0.73
#